data_AF-A0A401LQ16-F1
#
_entry.id   AF-A0A401LQ16-F1
#
_cell.length_a   1.000
_cell.length_b   1.000
_cell.length_c   1.000
_cell.angle_alpha   90.00
_cell.angle_beta   90.00
_cell.angle_gamma   90.00
#
_symmetry.space_group_name_H-M   'P 1'
#
loop_
_entity.id
_entity.type
_entity.pdbx_description
1 polymer ?
#
loop_
_entity_poly.entity_id
_entity_poly.type
_entity_poly.pdbx_seq_one_letter_code
_entity_poly.pdbx_strand_id
1 'polypeptide(L)'
;MVPIARVDLNNPDIKTLTFYFDGTGFALRGETIRRNHNLPDAEVKAKLYIDGEFIEEAVFPTNANVRRLDLFWRYQLPKGKHQVKMEVLEDNSNARLRSWDYIIYSD
;
A
#
# COMPACT_ATOMS: atom_id res chain seq x y z
N MET A 1 18.18 -11.04 2.76
CA MET A 1 16.95 -10.55 2.12
C MET A 1 17.31 -9.71 0.91
N VAL A 2 16.87 -10.14 -0.27
CA VAL A 2 17.08 -9.47 -1.55
C VAL A 2 15.74 -9.36 -2.30
N PRO A 3 15.53 -8.33 -3.14
CA PRO A 3 14.36 -8.28 -4.02
C PRO A 3 14.49 -9.39 -5.08
N ILE A 4 13.45 -10.21 -5.22
CA ILE A 4 13.44 -11.34 -6.16
C ILE A 4 12.48 -11.15 -7.32
N ALA A 5 11.48 -10.28 -7.18
CA ALA A 5 10.51 -9.99 -8.23
C ALA A 5 9.87 -8.61 -8.04
N ARG A 6 9.42 -8.05 -9.15
CA ARG A 6 8.53 -6.87 -9.21
C ARG A 6 7.32 -7.27 -10.02
N VAL A 7 6.13 -7.05 -9.47
CA VAL A 7 4.86 -7.48 -10.07
C VAL A 7 3.93 -6.28 -10.21
N ASP A 8 3.48 -6.03 -11.44
CA ASP A 8 2.56 -4.94 -11.73
C ASP A 8 1.23 -5.11 -11.00
N LEU A 9 0.76 -4.02 -10.40
CA LEU A 9 -0.47 -3.97 -9.62
C LEU A 9 -1.07 -2.57 -9.71
N ASN A 10 -1.37 -2.14 -10.94
CA ASN A 10 -1.89 -0.81 -11.19
C ASN A 10 -3.35 -0.70 -10.73
N ASN A 11 -3.61 0.18 -9.77
CA ASN A 11 -4.96 0.56 -9.37
C ASN A 11 -4.99 2.08 -9.16
N PRO A 12 -5.74 2.85 -9.97
CA PRO A 12 -5.72 4.31 -9.92
C PRO A 12 -6.54 4.93 -8.78
N ASP A 13 -7.41 4.17 -8.11
CA ASP A 13 -8.24 4.64 -6.99
C ASP A 13 -8.66 3.46 -6.11
N ILE A 14 -7.79 3.12 -5.16
CA ILE A 14 -7.95 1.92 -4.35
C ILE A 14 -9.08 2.09 -3.33
N LYS A 15 -10.00 1.12 -3.29
CA LYS A 15 -10.93 0.90 -2.16
C LYS A 15 -10.49 -0.30 -1.32
N THR A 16 -10.30 -1.41 -2.01
CA THR A 16 -9.66 -2.61 -1.48
C THR A 16 -8.66 -3.10 -2.52
N LEU A 17 -7.51 -3.60 -2.07
CA LEU A 17 -6.49 -4.20 -2.91
C LEU A 17 -5.96 -5.46 -2.24
N THR A 18 -5.91 -6.57 -2.98
CA THR A 18 -5.42 -7.86 -2.49
C THR A 18 -4.41 -8.41 -3.48
N PHE A 19 -3.29 -8.93 -2.97
CA PHE A 19 -2.31 -9.66 -3.77
C PHE A 19 -1.65 -10.78 -2.96
N TYR A 20 -0.95 -11.67 -3.65
CA TYR A 20 -0.29 -12.82 -3.06
C TYR A 20 1.18 -12.83 -3.49
N PHE A 21 2.04 -13.32 -2.62
CA PHE A 21 3.44 -13.55 -2.95
C PHE A 21 3.99 -14.75 -2.19
N ASP A 22 5.10 -15.30 -2.68
CA ASP A 22 5.90 -16.32 -1.99
C ASP A 22 7.27 -15.73 -1.69
N GLY A 23 7.63 -15.59 -0.41
CA GLY A 23 8.83 -14.89 0.02
C GLY A 23 8.88 -14.62 1.51
N THR A 24 9.72 -13.68 1.92
CA THR A 24 9.90 -13.24 3.31
C THR A 24 9.57 -11.76 3.51
N GLY A 25 9.08 -11.06 2.48
CA GLY A 25 8.65 -9.68 2.61
C GLY A 25 8.11 -9.08 1.31
N PHE A 26 7.49 -7.91 1.45
CA PHE A 26 6.99 -7.13 0.33
C PHE A 26 7.13 -5.62 0.57
N ALA A 27 7.14 -4.86 -0.52
CA ALA A 27 6.87 -3.42 -0.53
C ALA A 27 5.82 -3.10 -1.61
N LEU A 28 4.66 -2.58 -1.20
CA LEU A 28 3.59 -2.11 -2.08
C LEU A 28 3.83 -0.65 -2.44
N ARG A 29 4.14 -0.41 -3.71
CA ARG A 29 4.51 0.91 -4.21
C ARG A 29 3.32 1.62 -4.82
N GLY A 30 3.31 2.93 -4.65
CA GLY A 30 2.20 3.77 -5.07
C GLY A 30 2.34 5.16 -4.51
N GLU A 31 1.26 5.92 -4.56
CA GLU A 31 1.25 7.24 -3.95
C GLU A 31 -0.15 7.67 -3.52
N THR A 32 -0.14 8.70 -2.68
CA THR A 32 -1.32 9.45 -2.29
C THR A 32 -1.43 10.70 -3.14
N ILE A 33 -2.57 10.88 -3.80
CA ILE A 33 -2.84 12.04 -4.67
C ILE A 33 -4.16 12.69 -4.33
N ARG A 34 -4.25 13.98 -4.64
CA ARG A 34 -5.53 14.70 -4.60
C ARG A 34 -6.45 14.22 -5.72
N ARG A 35 -7.75 14.13 -5.43
CA ARG A 35 -8.81 13.90 -6.42
C ARG A 35 -9.01 15.17 -7.25
N ASN A 36 -9.03 16.32 -6.58
CA ASN A 36 -9.05 17.65 -7.18
C ASN A 36 -7.83 18.45 -6.71
N HIS A 37 -6.95 18.80 -7.66
CA HIS A 37 -5.72 19.54 -7.39
C HIS A 37 -5.95 21.02 -7.00
N ASN A 38 -7.14 21.56 -7.25
CA ASN A 38 -7.51 22.93 -6.85
C ASN A 38 -7.95 23.03 -5.38
N LEU A 39 -8.18 21.89 -4.72
CA LEU A 39 -8.51 21.84 -3.30
C LEU A 39 -7.23 21.68 -2.45
N PRO A 40 -7.28 22.07 -1.16
CA PRO A 40 -6.18 21.87 -0.23
C PRO A 40 -5.73 20.41 -0.13
N ASP A 41 -4.55 20.22 0.47
CA ASP A 41 -4.10 18.88 0.85
C ASP A 41 -5.09 18.21 1.79
N ALA A 42 -5.20 16.90 1.63
CA ALA A 42 -6.11 16.05 2.38
C ALA A 42 -5.42 14.75 2.77
N GLU A 43 -6.09 13.98 3.62
CA GLU A 43 -5.59 12.71 4.11
C GLU A 43 -6.59 11.59 3.84
N VAL A 44 -6.09 10.39 3.57
CA VAL A 44 -6.89 9.16 3.49
C VAL A 44 -6.28 8.13 4.43
N LYS A 45 -7.10 7.29 5.04
CA LYS A 45 -6.64 6.21 5.93
C LYS A 45 -6.83 4.86 5.27
N ALA A 46 -5.87 3.97 5.47
CA ALA A 46 -5.99 2.59 5.05
C ALA A 46 -5.46 1.63 6.11
N LYS A 47 -6.03 0.44 6.15
CA LYS A 47 -5.58 -0.69 6.96
C LYS A 47 -4.83 -1.70 6.11
N LEU A 48 -3.81 -2.30 6.70
CA LEU A 48 -3.05 -3.42 6.17
C LEU A 48 -3.38 -4.69 6.94
N TYR A 49 -3.63 -5.75 6.20
CA TYR A 49 -3.78 -7.10 6.71
C TYR A 49 -2.81 -8.05 5.98
N ILE A 50 -2.23 -8.99 6.72
CA ILE A 50 -1.40 -10.07 6.17
C ILE A 50 -1.96 -11.39 6.72
N ASP A 51 -2.25 -12.33 5.83
CA ASP A 51 -2.82 -13.65 6.18
C ASP A 51 -4.09 -13.58 7.05
N GLY A 52 -4.88 -12.52 6.85
CA GLY A 52 -6.10 -12.25 7.60
C GLY A 52 -5.91 -11.51 8.92
N GLU A 53 -4.67 -11.34 9.38
CA GLU A 53 -4.35 -10.61 10.60
C GLU A 53 -4.17 -9.11 10.34
N PHE A 54 -4.70 -8.27 11.23
CA PHE A 54 -4.48 -6.82 11.19
C PHE A 54 -3.04 -6.48 11.57
N ILE A 55 -2.37 -5.70 10.72
CA ILE A 55 -0.96 -5.33 10.91
C ILE A 55 -0.81 -3.87 11.32
N GLU A 56 -1.41 -2.95 10.56
CA GLU A 56 -1.39 -1.53 10.90
C GLU A 56 -2.53 -0.76 10.23
N GLU A 57 -2.84 0.41 10.79
CA GLU A 57 -3.61 1.49 10.16
C GLU A 57 -2.65 2.65 9.92
N ALA A 58 -2.68 3.21 8.71
CA ALA A 58 -1.83 4.33 8.35
C ALA A 58 -2.63 5.50 7.77
N VAL A 59 -2.17 6.71 8.08
CA VAL A 59 -2.66 7.97 7.50
C VAL A 59 -1.76 8.36 6.34
N PHE A 60 -2.38 8.71 5.22
CA PHE A 60 -1.72 9.05 3.98
C PHE A 60 -2.09 10.48 3.56
N PRO A 61 -1.22 11.47 3.79
CA PRO A 61 -1.43 12.83 3.35
C PRO A 61 -1.05 13.02 1.88
N THR A 62 -1.73 13.93 1.18
CA THR A 62 -1.34 14.35 -0.19
C THR A 62 -0.18 15.34 -0.21
N ASN A 63 0.16 15.92 0.95
CA ASN A 63 1.27 16.85 1.10
C ASN A 63 2.60 16.13 0.82
N ALA A 64 3.31 16.58 -0.22
CA ALA A 64 4.52 15.93 -0.73
C ALA A 64 5.69 15.88 0.28
N ASN A 65 5.71 16.76 1.29
CA ASN A 65 6.79 16.79 2.28
C ASN A 65 6.64 15.73 3.37
N VAL A 66 5.43 15.20 3.56
CA VAL A 66 5.10 14.27 4.65
C VAL A 66 4.47 12.96 4.16
N ARG A 67 4.15 12.85 2.87
CA ARG A 67 3.59 11.62 2.30
C ARG A 67 4.59 10.46 2.39
N ARG A 68 4.08 9.25 2.66
CA ARG A 68 4.87 8.02 2.54
C ARG A 68 5.29 7.82 1.07
N LEU A 69 6.51 7.30 0.88
CA LEU A 69 7.05 6.99 -0.47
C LEU A 69 6.45 5.71 -1.05
N ASP A 70 6.19 4.72 -0.19
CA ASP A 70 5.48 3.49 -0.50
C ASP A 70 4.19 3.43 0.32
N LEU A 71 3.18 2.70 -0.15
CA LEU A 71 1.91 2.58 0.57
C LEU A 71 2.10 1.76 1.85
N PHE A 72 2.57 0.51 1.70
CA PHE A 72 2.80 -0.42 2.80
C PHE A 72 3.99 -1.32 2.51
N TRP A 73 4.69 -1.75 3.55
CA TRP A 73 5.75 -2.76 3.44
C TRP A 73 5.79 -3.61 4.70
N ARG A 74 6.22 -4.86 4.55
CA ARG A 74 6.54 -5.73 5.68
C ARG A 74 7.67 -6.65 5.27
N TYR A 75 8.67 -6.75 6.12
CA TYR A 75 9.85 -7.59 5.93
C TYR A 75 9.91 -8.63 7.05
N GLN A 76 10.78 -9.63 6.88
CA GLN A 76 11.06 -10.68 7.87
C GLN A 76 9.81 -11.51 8.22
N LEU A 77 8.93 -11.70 7.25
CA LEU A 77 7.84 -12.66 7.35
C LEU A 77 8.41 -14.09 7.29
N PRO A 78 7.74 -15.08 7.91
CA PRO A 78 8.10 -16.49 7.75
C PRO A 78 8.16 -16.85 6.27
N LYS A 79 9.16 -17.63 5.85
CA LYS A 79 9.28 -18.00 4.44
C LYS A 79 8.04 -18.78 3.96
N GLY A 80 7.38 -18.26 2.93
CA GLY A 80 6.30 -18.96 2.26
C GLY A 80 5.31 -18.04 1.58
N LYS A 81 4.12 -18.58 1.34
CA LYS A 81 3.02 -17.88 0.69
C LYS A 81 2.28 -17.00 1.67
N HIS A 82 2.10 -15.74 1.29
CA HIS A 82 1.33 -14.76 2.04
C HIS A 82 0.25 -14.13 1.18
N GLN A 83 -0.87 -13.81 1.82
CA GLN A 83 -1.89 -12.91 1.29
C GLN A 83 -1.74 -11.54 1.93
N VAL A 84 -1.64 -10.50 1.11
CA VAL A 84 -1.69 -9.11 1.56
C VAL A 84 -3.02 -8.50 1.15
N LYS A 85 -3.67 -7.80 2.08
CA LYS A 85 -4.91 -7.07 1.82
C LYS A 85 -4.80 -5.66 2.39
N MET A 86 -5.11 -4.67 1.58
CA MET A 86 -5.22 -3.27 1.97
C MET A 86 -6.68 -2.81 1.81
N GLU A 87 -7.19 -2.07 2.79
CA GLU A 87 -8.55 -1.51 2.76
C GLU A 87 -8.53 -0.02 3.13
N VAL A 88 -9.06 0.83 2.26
CA VAL A 88 -9.31 2.24 2.54
C VAL A 88 -10.58 2.35 3.40
N LEU A 89 -10.50 3.10 4.50
CA LEU A 89 -11.54 3.08 5.54
C LEU A 89 -12.80 3.88 5.23
N GLU A 90 -12.67 5.03 4.57
CA GLU A 90 -13.81 5.81 4.07
C GLU A 90 -13.31 6.99 3.21
N ASP A 91 -14.12 7.39 2.22
CA ASP A 91 -13.68 8.03 0.96
C ASP A 91 -14.20 9.47 0.74
N ASN A 92 -14.73 10.14 1.76
CA ASN A 92 -15.16 11.53 1.58
C ASN A 92 -14.00 12.54 1.60
N SER A 93 -12.77 12.05 1.43
CA SER A 93 -11.56 12.85 1.37
C SER A 93 -11.25 13.27 -0.07
N ASN A 94 -10.67 14.46 -0.22
CA ASN A 94 -10.02 14.86 -1.47
C ASN A 94 -8.73 14.04 -1.75
N ALA A 95 -8.35 13.07 -0.91
CA ALA A 95 -7.21 12.18 -1.14
C ALA A 95 -7.65 10.81 -1.66
N ARG A 96 -6.82 10.21 -2.51
CA ARG A 96 -6.92 8.80 -2.93
C ARG A 96 -5.56 8.14 -2.98
N LEU A 97 -5.56 6.82 -2.81
CA LEU A 97 -4.38 5.98 -3.00
C LEU A 97 -4.40 5.37 -4.40
N ARG A 98 -3.26 5.39 -5.08
CA ARG A 98 -3.03 4.60 -6.28
C ARG A 98 -1.79 3.71 -6.13
N SER A 99 -1.84 2.49 -6.67
CA SER A 99 -0.72 1.57 -6.69
C SER A 99 -0.14 1.44 -8.10
N TRP A 100 1.14 1.09 -8.18
CA TRP A 100 1.83 0.83 -9.45
C TRP A 100 2.20 -0.65 -9.56
N ASP A 101 2.88 -1.15 -8.54
CA ASP A 101 3.41 -2.50 -8.45
C ASP A 101 3.80 -2.82 -7.01
N TYR A 102 4.21 -4.06 -6.77
CA TYR A 102 4.85 -4.46 -5.53
C TYR A 102 6.14 -5.22 -5.79
N ILE A 103 7.06 -5.13 -4.83
CA ILE A 103 8.34 -5.84 -4.83
C ILE A 103 8.23 -6.99 -3.84
N ILE A 104 8.67 -8.18 -4.26
CA ILE A 104 8.77 -9.36 -3.41
C ILE A 104 10.22 -9.51 -2.96
N TYR A 105 10.41 -9.78 -1.68
CA TYR A 105 11.70 -10.06 -1.07
C TYR A 105 11.76 -11.51 -0.58
N SER A 106 12.94 -12.12 -0.68
CA SER A 106 13.25 -13.42 -0.06
C SER A 106 14.63 -13.38 0.58
N ASP A 107 14.87 -14.26 1.55
CA ASP A 107 16.20 -14.57 2.06
C ASP A 107 17.00 -15.48 1.12
#